data_AF-G8PB29-F1
#
_entry.id   AF-G8PB29-F1
#
_cell.length_a   1.000
_cell.length_b   1.000
_cell.length_c   1.000
_cell.angle_alpha   90.00
_cell.angle_beta   90.00
_cell.angle_gamma   90.00
#
_symmetry.space_group_name_H-M   'P 1'
#
loop_
_entity.id
_entity.type
_entity.pdbx_description
1 polymer ?
#
loop_
_entity_poly.entity_id
_entity_poly.type
_entity_poly.pdbx_seq_one_letter_code
_entity_poly.pdbx_strand_id
1 'polypeptide(L)'
;MNEKKVTLWDSMRAMSTDITIPDKERILYLNAQASLDNGELDERIAKSLKRNLSRIAMEAKLSASGVQFLSQLSDLYMGYGRRDNLSL
;
A
#
# COMPACT_ATOMS: atom_id res chain seq x y z
N MET A 1 6.95 4.13 15.83
CA MET A 1 6.17 3.44 14.78
C MET A 1 5.96 1.98 15.19
N ASN A 2 4.79 1.39 14.98
CA ASN A 2 4.52 -0.03 15.29
C ASN A 2 5.43 -0.93 14.42
N GLU A 3 6.00 -1.99 14.99
CA GLU A 3 6.89 -2.94 14.30
C GLU A 3 6.26 -3.48 13.00
N LYS A 4 4.95 -3.78 13.01
CA LYS A 4 4.23 -4.19 11.80
C LYS A 4 4.17 -3.12 10.71
N LYS A 5 4.07 -1.84 11.09
CA LYS A 5 4.12 -0.71 10.15
C LYS A 5 5.53 -0.56 9.57
N VAL A 6 6.58 -0.78 10.37
CA VAL A 6 7.97 -0.79 9.89
C VAL A 6 8.15 -1.88 8.84
N THR A 7 7.77 -3.13 9.14
CA THR A 7 7.86 -4.25 8.19
C THR A 7 7.07 -3.98 6.90
N LEU A 8 5.89 -3.38 7.00
CA LEU A 8 5.10 -2.99 5.82
C LEU A 8 5.89 -2.02 4.93
N TRP A 9 6.46 -0.95 5.51
CA TRP A 9 7.20 0.04 4.72
C TRP A 9 8.53 -0.49 4.19
N ASP A 10 9.20 -1.39 4.89
CA ASP A 10 10.39 -2.09 4.38
C ASP A 10 10.05 -2.99 3.20
N SER A 11 8.92 -3.70 3.25
CA SER A 11 8.45 -4.51 2.12
C SER A 11 8.15 -3.63 0.89
N MET A 12 7.54 -2.45 1.10
CA MET A 12 7.32 -1.46 0.04
C MET A 12 8.63 -1.00 -0.61
N ARG A 13 9.66 -0.72 0.20
CA ARG A 13 10.99 -0.32 -0.27
C ARG A 13 11.68 -1.44 -1.06
N ALA A 14 11.50 -2.70 -0.67
CA ALA A 14 12.01 -3.82 -1.46
C ALA A 14 11.29 -3.91 -2.82
N MET A 15 9.95 -3.85 -2.83
CA MET A 15 9.16 -3.89 -4.07
C MET A 15 9.39 -2.69 -5.00
N SER A 16 9.78 -1.53 -4.46
CA SER A 16 10.08 -0.34 -5.27
C SER A 16 11.34 -0.50 -6.13
N THR A 17 12.25 -1.40 -5.75
CA THR A 17 13.50 -1.68 -6.45
C THR A 17 13.53 -3.04 -7.17
N ASP A 18 12.51 -3.88 -6.98
CA ASP A 18 12.39 -5.18 -7.61
C ASP A 18 11.89 -5.09 -9.06
N ILE A 19 12.75 -5.38 -10.04
CA ILE A 19 12.42 -5.33 -11.47
C ILE A 19 11.30 -6.28 -11.92
N THR A 20 10.97 -7.29 -11.11
CA THR A 20 9.89 -8.24 -11.41
C THR A 20 8.50 -7.67 -11.10
N ILE A 21 8.43 -6.61 -10.28
CA ILE A 21 7.18 -5.89 -10.00
C ILE A 21 6.85 -4.99 -11.18
N PRO A 22 5.60 -4.94 -11.68
CA PRO A 22 5.23 -4.06 -12.79
C PRO A 22 5.54 -2.58 -12.53
N ASP A 23 6.00 -1.85 -13.55
CA ASP A 23 6.39 -0.43 -13.46
C ASP A 23 5.32 0.45 -12.79
N LYS A 24 4.04 0.19 -13.09
CA LYS A 24 2.92 0.92 -12.51
C LYS A 24 2.85 0.79 -10.99
N GLU A 25 3.18 -0.38 -10.45
CA GLU A 25 3.24 -0.61 -9.01
C GLU A 25 4.51 0.02 -8.42
N ARG A 26 5.67 -0.20 -9.04
CA ARG A 26 6.95 0.35 -8.57
C ARG A 26 6.91 1.86 -8.45
N ILE A 27 6.34 2.57 -9.44
CA ILE A 27 6.19 4.02 -9.40
C ILE A 27 5.34 4.47 -8.19
N LEU A 28 4.27 3.74 -7.86
CA LEU A 28 3.46 4.05 -6.68
C LEU A 28 4.25 3.84 -5.38
N TYR A 29 5.04 2.76 -5.30
CA TYR A 29 5.90 2.48 -4.14
C TYR A 29 7.03 3.50 -3.99
N LEU A 30 7.68 3.89 -5.08
CA LEU A 30 8.73 4.93 -5.10
C LEU A 30 8.17 6.28 -4.65
N ASN A 31 7.00 6.68 -5.15
CA ASN A 31 6.37 7.94 -4.75
C ASN A 31 5.99 7.94 -3.27
N ALA A 32 5.46 6.82 -2.77
CA ALA A 32 5.13 6.69 -1.35
C ALA A 32 6.38 6.69 -0.45
N GLN A 33 7.48 6.07 -0.91
CA GLN A 33 8.76 6.12 -0.22
C GLN A 33 9.29 7.55 -0.14
N ALA A 34 9.26 8.30 -1.24
CA ALA A 34 9.66 9.70 -1.24
C ALA A 34 8.80 10.55 -0.27
N SER A 35 7.48 10.32 -0.22
CA SER A 35 6.61 10.99 0.75
C SER A 35 6.95 10.64 2.20
N LEU A 36 7.30 9.38 2.51
CA LEU A 36 7.75 8.98 3.85
C LEU A 36 9.06 9.67 4.21
N ASP A 37 10.02 9.69 3.28
CA ASP A 37 11.33 10.32 3.48
C ASP A 37 11.21 11.84 3.66
N ASN A 38 10.19 12.47 3.05
CA ASN A 38 9.84 13.88 3.24
C ASN A 38 9.07 14.17 4.54
N GLY A 39 8.81 13.15 5.38
CA GLY A 39 8.10 13.31 6.66
C GLY A 39 6.59 13.48 6.52
N GLU A 40 5.99 13.13 5.38
CA GLU A 40 4.53 13.10 5.26
C GLU A 40 3.92 12.03 6.18
N LEU A 41 2.70 12.30 6.67
CA LEU A 41 1.99 11.39 7.57
C LEU A 41 1.73 10.03 6.90
N ASP A 42 2.12 8.96 7.59
CA ASP A 42 2.00 7.59 7.11
C ASP A 42 0.55 7.19 6.80
N GLU A 43 -0.44 7.68 7.55
CA GLU A 43 -1.86 7.47 7.25
C GLU A 43 -2.30 8.07 5.91
N ARG A 44 -1.79 9.27 5.56
CA ARG A 44 -2.13 9.94 4.29
C ARG A 44 -1.54 9.17 3.12
N ILE A 45 -0.29 8.72 3.27
CA ILE A 45 0.41 7.90 2.28
C ILE A 45 -0.32 6.57 2.09
N ALA A 46 -0.64 5.88 3.19
CA ALA A 46 -1.37 4.61 3.17
C ALA A 46 -2.73 4.71 2.49
N LYS A 47 -3.50 5.77 2.76
CA LYS A 47 -4.79 6.03 2.10
C LYS A 47 -4.63 6.22 0.59
N SER A 48 -3.61 6.97 0.16
CA SER A 48 -3.31 7.21 -1.25
C SER A 48 -2.90 5.91 -1.96
N LEU A 49 -1.96 5.16 -1.37
CA LEU A 49 -1.50 3.87 -1.88
C LEU A 49 -2.64 2.88 -2.03
N LYS A 50 -3.45 2.70 -0.98
CA LYS A 50 -4.60 1.77 -1.03
C LYS A 50 -5.50 2.09 -2.21
N ARG A 51 -5.91 3.36 -2.38
CA ARG A 51 -6.80 3.76 -3.47
C ARG A 51 -6.23 3.41 -4.84
N ASN A 52 -4.95 3.70 -5.07
CA ASN A 52 -4.29 3.46 -6.35
C ASN A 52 -4.11 1.96 -6.61
N LEU A 53 -3.64 1.19 -5.61
CA LEU A 53 -3.45 -0.26 -5.72
C LEU A 53 -4.78 -1.00 -5.86
N SER A 54 -5.82 -0.59 -5.13
CA SER A 54 -7.17 -1.16 -5.30
C SER A 54 -7.71 -0.94 -6.70
N ARG A 55 -7.46 0.22 -7.33
CA ARG A 55 -7.84 0.45 -8.73
C ARG A 55 -7.11 -0.51 -9.67
N ILE A 56 -5.81 -0.73 -9.47
CA ILE A 56 -5.03 -1.68 -10.28
C ILE A 56 -5.53 -3.12 -10.05
N ALA A 57 -5.87 -3.47 -8.81
CA ALA A 57 -6.44 -4.78 -8.46
C ALA A 57 -7.79 -5.02 -9.14
N MET A 58 -8.66 -4.01 -9.21
CA MET A 58 -9.95 -4.10 -9.91
C MET A 58 -9.78 -4.37 -11.42
N GLU A 59 -8.67 -3.93 -12.01
CA GLU A 59 -8.32 -4.23 -13.40
C GLU A 59 -7.62 -5.61 -13.56
N ALA A 60 -7.51 -6.41 -12.49
CA ALA A 60 -6.78 -7.67 -12.43
C ALA A 60 -5.30 -7.58 -12.88
N LYS A 61 -4.68 -6.41 -12.69
CA LYS A 61 -3.29 -6.11 -13.11
C LYS A 61 -2.30 -5.99 -11.96
N LEU A 62 -2.76 -6.20 -10.73
CA LEU A 62 -1.91 -6.11 -9.56
C LEU A 62 -1.12 -7.40 -9.39
N SER A 63 0.20 -7.29 -9.18
CA SER A 63 1.07 -8.42 -8.92
C SER A 63 0.65 -9.18 -7.67
N ALA A 64 1.07 -10.45 -7.55
CA ALA A 64 0.80 -11.25 -6.36
C ALA A 64 1.34 -10.59 -5.09
N SER A 65 2.57 -10.05 -5.15
CA SER A 65 3.19 -9.29 -4.06
C SER A 65 2.40 -8.01 -3.76
N GLY A 66 1.91 -7.31 -4.78
CA GLY A 66 1.08 -6.13 -4.64
C GLY A 66 -0.26 -6.42 -3.95
N VAL A 67 -0.89 -7.56 -4.25
CA VAL A 67 -2.11 -8.02 -3.57
C VAL A 67 -1.86 -8.28 -2.09
N GLN A 68 -0.77 -9.01 -1.76
CA GLN A 68 -0.39 -9.27 -0.37
C GLN A 68 -0.11 -7.97 0.39
N PHE A 69 0.66 -7.06 -0.22
CA PHE A 69 0.95 -5.74 0.34
C PHE A 69 -0.33 -4.93 0.57
N LEU A 70 -1.26 -4.91 -0.39
CA LEU A 70 -2.53 -4.20 -0.29
C LEU A 70 -3.40 -4.72 0.87
N SER A 71 -3.38 -6.04 1.10
CA SER A 71 -4.04 -6.65 2.26
C SER A 71 -3.43 -6.16 3.56
N GLN A 72 -2.12 -6.28 3.73
CA GLN A 72 -1.42 -5.85 4.95
C GLN A 72 -1.58 -4.35 5.22
N LEU A 73 -1.49 -3.52 4.18
CA LEU A 73 -1.72 -2.08 4.24
C LEU A 73 -3.12 -1.77 4.74
N SER A 74 -4.13 -2.48 4.23
CA SER A 74 -5.52 -2.30 4.63
C SER A 74 -5.75 -2.70 6.09
N ASP A 75 -5.16 -3.81 6.52
CA ASP A 75 -5.30 -4.31 7.89
C ASP A 75 -4.69 -3.35 8.91
N LEU A 76 -3.50 -2.83 8.61
CA LEU A 76 -2.74 -1.98 9.52
C LEU A 76 -3.28 -0.55 9.63
N TYR A 77 -3.84 -0.01 8.55
CA TYR A 77 -4.27 1.40 8.50
C TYR A 77 -5.78 1.60 8.55
N MET A 78 -6.58 0.53 8.40
CA MET A 78 -8.04 0.66 8.41
C MET A 78 -8.73 -0.25 9.41
N GLY A 79 -7.99 -1.18 10.03
CA GLY A 79 -8.56 -2.27 10.80
C GLY A 79 -9.39 -3.18 9.90
N TYR A 80 -9.42 -4.48 10.19
CA TYR A 80 -10.41 -5.37 9.59
C TYR A 80 -11.81 -4.81 9.90
N GLY A 81 -12.48 -4.25 8.89
CA GLY A 81 -13.91 -3.98 8.93
C GLY A 81 -14.37 -2.67 9.56
N ARG A 82 -14.03 -1.52 8.97
CA ARG A 82 -15.07 -0.49 8.82
C ARG A 82 -16.07 -0.96 7.76
N ARG A 83 -16.93 -1.89 8.18
CA ARG A 83 -18.24 -2.22 7.58
C ARG A 83 -19.27 -1.13 7.92
N ASP A 84 -18.83 0.11 8.16
CA ASP A 84 -19.68 1.18 8.68
C ASP A 84 -20.53 1.86 7.59
N ASN A 85 -20.59 1.34 6.36
CA ASN A 85 -21.41 1.91 5.27
C ASN A 85 -22.20 0.86 4.45
N LEU A 86 -22.54 -0.28 5.05
CA LEU A 86 -23.67 -1.10 4.60
C LEU A 86 -24.53 -1.44 5.82
N SER A 87 -25.33 -0.48 6.25
CA SER A 87 -26.49 -0.74 7.10
C SER A 87 -27.66 0.11 6.60
N LEU A 88 -28.61 -0.62 6.01
CA LEU A 88 -30.02 -0.32 5.70
C LEU A 88 -30.33 0.83 4.74
#